data_AF-A0A233HGQ1-F1
#
_entry.id   AF-A0A233HGQ1-F1
#
_cell.length_a   1.000
_cell.length_b   1.000
_cell.length_c   1.000
_cell.angle_alpha   90.00
_cell.angle_beta   90.00
_cell.angle_gamma   90.00
#
_symmetry.space_group_name_H-M   'P 1'
#
loop_
_entity.id
_entity.type
_entity.pdbx_description
1 polymer ?
#
loop_
_entity_poly.entity_id
_entity_poly.type
_entity_poly.pdbx_seq_one_letter_code
_entity_poly.pdbx_strand_id
1 'polypeptide(L)'
;MRLFEPIEQLEHKEELLRKQVKSLPEAQKKEFYEQQSKKLKDPDTYATLNWFFIGGFHHCYLGKYGLFILELALLTISVIGLILGHSSALIILSLLVIYELPQLFFSQKIARQHNYKLSCEIFNNVRRT
;
A
#
# COMPACT_ATOMS: atom_id res chain seq x y z
N MET A 1 7.46 1.41 1.71
CA MET A 1 7.15 1.46 0.25
C MET A 1 8.35 2.04 -0.48
N ARG A 2 8.47 1.89 -1.81
CA ARG A 2 9.50 2.61 -2.58
C ARG A 2 8.87 3.87 -3.18
N LEU A 3 8.69 4.91 -2.37
CA LEU A 3 8.03 6.15 -2.82
C LEU A 3 8.82 6.86 -3.93
N PHE A 4 10.14 6.72 -3.93
CA PHE A 4 11.05 7.37 -4.89
C PHE A 4 11.37 6.55 -6.15
N GLU A 5 10.81 5.34 -6.31
CA GLU A 5 11.00 4.56 -7.53
C GLU A 5 10.32 5.24 -8.72
N PRO A 6 10.97 5.53 -9.86
CA PRO A 6 10.29 6.13 -11.01
C PRO A 6 9.07 5.31 -11.47
N ILE A 7 7.99 5.98 -11.89
CA ILE A 7 6.76 5.31 -12.36
C ILE A 7 7.07 4.42 -13.58
N GLU A 8 7.95 4.87 -14.46
CA GLU A 8 8.42 4.11 -15.62
C GLU A 8 9.03 2.74 -15.24
N GLN A 9 9.72 2.67 -14.10
CA GLN A 9 10.28 1.39 -13.62
C GLN A 9 9.17 0.44 -13.17
N LEU A 10 8.12 0.96 -12.54
CA LEU A 10 6.96 0.17 -12.15
C LEU A 10 6.17 -0.30 -13.38
N GLU A 11 5.99 0.56 -14.37
CA GLU A 11 5.34 0.23 -15.65
C GLU A 11 6.11 -0.85 -16.41
N HIS A 12 7.43 -0.74 -16.47
CA HIS A 12 8.26 -1.75 -17.10
C HIS A 12 8.10 -3.11 -16.42
N LYS A 13 8.08 -3.14 -15.08
CA LYS A 13 7.86 -4.36 -14.30
C LYS A 13 6.48 -4.97 -14.55
N GLU A 14 5.43 -4.15 -14.54
CA GLU A 14 4.07 -4.60 -14.84
C GLU A 14 3.96 -5.17 -16.26
N GLU A 15 4.60 -4.54 -17.24
CA GLU A 15 4.61 -5.02 -18.63
C GLU A 15 5.39 -6.33 -18.79
N LEU A 16 6.54 -6.48 -18.11
CA LEU A 16 7.27 -7.74 -18.07
C LEU A 16 6.40 -8.87 -17.49
N LEU A 17 5.70 -8.61 -16.39
CA LEU A 17 4.78 -9.59 -15.79
C LEU A 17 3.64 -9.94 -16.75
N ARG A 18 3.05 -8.96 -17.45
CA ARG A 18 2.01 -9.22 -18.48
C ARG A 18 2.51 -10.12 -19.59
N LYS A 19 3.75 -9.94 -20.06
CA LYS A 19 4.38 -10.83 -21.06
C LYS A 19 4.54 -12.26 -20.53
N GLN A 20 4.96 -12.41 -19.27
CA GLN A 20 5.06 -13.72 -18.63
C GLN A 20 3.69 -14.40 -18.50
N VAL A 21 2.66 -13.68 -18.05
CA VAL A 21 1.28 -14.20 -17.96
C VAL A 21 0.76 -14.63 -19.33
N LYS A 22 1.05 -13.87 -20.41
CA LYS A 22 0.68 -14.25 -21.78
C LYS A 22 1.33 -15.56 -22.26
N SER A 23 2.47 -15.93 -21.69
CA SER A 23 3.17 -17.19 -22.03
C SER A 23 2.66 -18.41 -21.25
N LEU A 24 1.75 -18.22 -20.28
CA LEU A 24 1.15 -19.33 -19.54
C LEU A 24 0.13 -20.09 -20.40
N PRO A 25 -0.09 -21.40 -20.13
CA PRO A 25 -1.22 -22.15 -20.67
C PRO A 25 -2.55 -21.47 -20.35
N GLU A 26 -3.55 -21.61 -21.22
CA GLU A 26 -4.84 -20.91 -21.08
C GLU A 26 -5.57 -21.20 -19.75
N ALA A 27 -5.46 -22.43 -19.20
CA ALA A 27 -6.03 -22.77 -17.90
C ALA A 27 -5.39 -21.95 -16.76
N GLN A 28 -4.06 -21.90 -16.71
CA GLN A 28 -3.29 -21.12 -15.73
C GLN A 28 -3.53 -19.61 -15.92
N LYS A 29 -3.51 -19.12 -17.16
CA LYS A 29 -3.79 -17.72 -17.46
C LYS A 29 -5.18 -17.28 -16.99
N LYS A 30 -6.21 -18.12 -17.17
CA LYS A 30 -7.57 -17.85 -16.67
C LYS A 30 -7.57 -17.77 -15.15
N GLU A 31 -6.98 -18.74 -14.46
CA GLU A 31 -6.89 -18.76 -13.00
C GLU A 31 -6.17 -17.51 -12.46
N PHE A 32 -5.09 -17.08 -13.10
CA PHE A 32 -4.37 -15.87 -12.74
C PHE A 32 -5.28 -14.64 -12.72
N TYR A 33 -6.05 -14.39 -13.80
CA TYR A 33 -6.92 -13.22 -13.89
C TYR A 33 -8.12 -13.30 -12.93
N GLU A 34 -8.66 -14.49 -12.69
CA GLU A 34 -9.71 -14.70 -11.68
C GLU A 34 -9.22 -14.40 -10.26
N GLN A 35 -8.00 -14.84 -9.90
CA GLN A 35 -7.43 -14.53 -8.59
C GLN A 35 -7.03 -13.06 -8.46
N GLN A 36 -6.46 -12.48 -9.52
CA GLN A 36 -6.00 -11.10 -9.55
C GLN A 36 -7.17 -10.13 -9.36
N SER A 37 -8.23 -10.28 -10.17
CA SER A 37 -9.41 -9.40 -10.12
C SER A 37 -10.08 -9.35 -8.74
N LYS A 38 -10.07 -10.44 -7.97
CA LYS A 38 -10.65 -10.50 -6.62
C LYS A 38 -9.84 -9.78 -5.54
N LYS A 39 -8.53 -9.60 -5.76
CA LYS A 39 -7.59 -9.13 -4.72
C LYS A 39 -6.97 -7.77 -5.01
N LEU A 40 -7.10 -7.27 -6.23
CA LEU A 40 -6.59 -5.95 -6.63
C LEU A 40 -7.15 -4.85 -5.72
N LYS A 41 -6.26 -3.94 -5.34
CA LYS A 41 -6.56 -2.79 -4.51
C LYS A 41 -6.72 -1.55 -5.37
N ASP A 42 -7.76 -0.80 -5.10
CA ASP A 42 -8.07 0.43 -5.81
C ASP A 42 -7.31 1.62 -5.17
N PRO A 43 -6.56 2.42 -5.95
CA PRO A 43 -5.82 3.55 -5.40
C PRO A 43 -6.70 4.65 -4.82
N ASP A 44 -7.88 4.89 -5.39
CA ASP A 44 -8.78 5.95 -4.93
C ASP A 44 -9.37 5.59 -3.56
N THR A 45 -9.69 4.31 -3.36
CA THR A 45 -10.05 3.75 -2.04
C THR A 45 -8.93 3.96 -1.02
N TYR A 46 -7.67 3.71 -1.41
CA TYR A 46 -6.53 3.95 -0.53
C TYR A 46 -6.37 5.45 -0.19
N ALA A 47 -6.50 6.34 -1.17
CA ALA A 47 -6.42 7.79 -0.96
C ALA A 47 -7.56 8.29 -0.04
N THR A 48 -8.77 7.78 -0.25
CA THR A 48 -9.94 8.08 0.59
C THR A 48 -9.70 7.67 2.03
N LEU A 49 -9.17 6.46 2.25
CA LEU A 49 -8.84 5.99 3.60
C LEU A 49 -7.74 6.82 4.25
N ASN A 50 -6.72 7.22 3.49
CA ASN A 50 -5.63 8.06 4.00
C ASN A 50 -6.13 9.46 4.39
N TRP A 51 -7.04 10.04 3.60
CA TRP A 51 -7.61 11.36 3.86
C TRP A 51 -8.61 11.37 5.02
N PHE A 52 -9.57 10.44 5.03
CA PHE A 52 -10.67 10.43 6.00
C PHE A 52 -10.29 9.86 7.36
N PHE A 53 -9.30 8.96 7.42
CA PHE A 53 -8.93 8.27 8.65
C PHE A 53 -7.47 8.56 9.01
N ILE A 54 -7.29 9.69 9.68
CA ILE A 54 -6.03 10.07 10.34
C ILE A 54 -5.67 8.97 11.36
N GLY A 55 -4.44 8.48 11.32
CA GLY A 55 -3.98 7.38 12.19
C GLY A 55 -3.79 6.03 11.48
N GLY A 56 -3.50 6.06 10.17
CA GLY A 56 -2.90 4.91 9.51
C GLY A 56 -3.85 3.84 8.95
N PHE A 57 -5.16 4.05 8.92
CA PHE A 57 -6.13 3.03 8.48
C PHE A 57 -5.91 2.56 7.03
N HIS A 58 -5.34 3.42 6.17
CA HIS A 58 -4.94 3.06 4.82
C HIS A 58 -3.89 1.93 4.77
N HIS A 59 -3.10 1.73 5.84
CA HIS A 59 -2.20 0.57 5.93
C HIS A 59 -2.94 -0.75 6.12
N CYS A 60 -4.07 -0.75 6.83
CA CYS A 60 -4.93 -1.93 6.97
C CYS A 60 -5.47 -2.37 5.61
N TYR A 61 -5.83 -1.44 4.74
CA TYR A 61 -6.31 -1.74 3.39
C TYR A 61 -5.31 -2.54 2.54
N LEU A 62 -4.01 -2.26 2.71
CA LEU A 62 -2.91 -2.97 2.07
C LEU A 62 -2.37 -4.16 2.89
N GLY A 63 -3.02 -4.52 4.00
CA GLY A 63 -2.62 -5.64 4.86
C GLY A 63 -1.40 -5.37 5.76
N LYS A 64 -1.04 -4.11 6.00
CA LYS A 64 0.15 -3.70 6.78
C LYS A 64 -0.19 -3.35 8.22
N TYR A 65 -0.75 -4.30 8.95
CA TYR A 65 -1.25 -4.10 10.32
C TYR A 65 -0.18 -3.62 11.32
N GLY A 66 1.07 -4.07 11.18
CA GLY A 66 2.16 -3.62 12.05
C GLY A 66 2.45 -2.11 11.96
N LEU A 67 2.38 -1.55 10.74
CA LEU A 67 2.53 -0.10 10.55
C LEU A 67 1.34 0.66 11.12
N PHE A 68 0.13 0.14 10.92
CA PHE A 68 -1.08 0.72 11.50
C PHE A 68 -1.01 0.80 13.03
N ILE A 69 -0.64 -0.29 13.71
CA ILE A 69 -0.53 -0.31 15.17
C ILE A 69 0.53 0.70 15.66
N LEU A 70 1.67 0.79 14.97
CA LEU A 70 2.73 1.74 15.31
C LEU A 70 2.26 3.19 15.18
N GLU A 71 1.67 3.57 14.03
CA GLU A 71 1.17 4.93 13.80
C GLU A 71 0.05 5.28 14.79
N LEU A 72 -0.88 4.35 15.02
CA LEU A 72 -1.97 4.54 15.98
C LEU A 72 -1.45 4.74 17.40
N ALA A 73 -0.43 3.96 17.81
CA ALA A 73 0.20 4.12 19.12
C ALA A 73 0.91 5.47 19.24
N LEU A 74 1.70 5.87 18.24
CA LEU A 74 2.40 7.17 18.22
C LEU A 74 1.41 8.34 18.25
N LEU A 75 0.33 8.26 17.47
CA LEU A 75 -0.73 9.25 17.47
C LEU A 75 -1.38 9.34 18.86
N THR A 76 -1.73 8.20 19.46
CA THR A 76 -2.36 8.13 20.78
C THR A 76 -1.45 8.71 21.87
N ILE A 77 -0.18 8.31 21.90
CA ILE A 77 0.82 8.83 22.85
C ILE A 77 0.97 10.34 22.68
N SER A 78 0.98 10.84 21.45
CA SER A 78 1.11 12.28 21.19
C SER A 78 -0.11 13.06 21.64
N VAL A 79 -1.32 12.56 21.39
CA VAL A 79 -2.57 13.18 21.85
C VAL A 79 -2.62 13.21 23.39
N ILE A 80 -2.28 12.10 24.05
CA ILE A 80 -2.20 12.05 25.52
C ILE A 80 -1.15 13.04 26.04
N GLY A 81 0.04 13.06 25.44
CA GLY A 81 1.11 13.97 25.82
C GLY A 81 0.70 15.45 25.70
N LEU A 82 -0.03 15.81 24.64
CA LEU A 82 -0.59 17.14 24.46
C LEU A 82 -1.60 17.51 25.56
N ILE A 83 -2.52 16.61 25.89
CA ILE A 83 -3.52 16.82 26.95
C ILE A 83 -2.83 17.04 28.30
N LEU A 84 -1.72 16.34 28.54
CA LEU A 84 -0.89 16.48 29.74
C LEU A 84 0.04 17.70 29.73
N GLY A 85 0.02 18.51 28.66
CA GLY A 85 0.79 19.75 28.55
C GLY A 85 2.24 19.57 28.07
N HIS A 86 2.61 18.40 27.56
CA HIS A 86 3.95 18.17 27.00
C HIS A 86 4.06 18.72 25.57
N SER A 87 4.67 19.90 25.41
CA SER A 87 4.88 20.53 24.10
C SER A 87 5.70 19.68 23.11
N SER A 88 6.51 18.73 23.61
CA SER A 88 7.28 17.80 22.77
C SER A 88 6.40 16.88 21.92
N ALA A 89 5.14 16.64 22.34
CA ALA A 89 4.19 15.84 21.55
C ALA A 89 3.84 16.48 20.20
N LEU A 90 3.96 17.82 20.07
CA LEU A 90 3.80 18.51 18.78
C LEU A 90 4.85 18.09 17.76
N ILE A 91 6.07 17.78 18.21
CA ILE A 91 7.15 17.33 17.33
C ILE A 91 6.80 15.95 16.75
N ILE A 92 6.28 15.04 17.59
CA ILE A 92 5.88 13.70 17.15
C ILE A 92 4.71 13.78 16.15
N LEU A 93 3.69 14.60 16.43
CA LEU A 93 2.60 14.83 15.48
C LEU A 93 3.08 15.43 14.16
N SER A 94 3.99 16.41 14.22
CA SER A 94 4.56 17.02 13.02
C SER A 94 5.30 15.98 12.17
N LEU A 95 6.08 15.10 12.80
CA LEU A 95 6.77 14.01 12.13
C LEU A 95 5.79 12.99 11.52
N LEU A 96 4.70 12.66 12.21
CA LEU A 96 3.65 11.79 11.67
C LEU A 96 3.01 12.40 10.43
N VAL A 97 2.65 13.68 10.47
CA VAL A 97 2.09 14.39 9.30
C VAL A 97 3.07 14.41 8.14
N ILE A 98 4.35 14.75 8.39
CA ILE A 98 5.39 14.75 7.35
C ILE A 98 5.56 13.35 6.74
N TYR A 99 5.37 12.29 7.51
CA TYR A 99 5.47 10.90 7.06
C TYR A 99 4.22 10.41 6.30
N GLU A 100 3.01 10.79 6.74
CA GLU A 100 1.75 10.36 6.13
C GLU A 100 1.40 11.18 4.88
N LEU A 101 1.70 12.47 4.86
CA LEU A 101 1.32 13.38 3.78
C LEU A 101 1.82 12.92 2.39
N PRO A 102 3.07 12.49 2.21
CA PRO A 102 3.52 11.92 0.92
C PRO A 102 2.72 10.68 0.50
N GLN A 103 2.20 9.89 1.45
CA GLN A 103 1.43 8.68 1.13
C GLN A 103 0.08 9.03 0.50
N LEU A 104 -0.52 10.16 0.87
CA LEU A 104 -1.71 10.69 0.22
C LEU A 104 -1.44 11.01 -1.25
N PHE A 105 -0.37 11.77 -1.52
CA PHE A 105 -0.02 12.22 -2.87
C PHE A 105 0.45 11.07 -3.78
N PHE A 106 1.08 10.04 -3.21
CA PHE A 106 1.57 8.88 -3.94
C PHE A 106 0.65 7.65 -3.84
N SER A 107 -0.63 7.83 -3.51
CA SER A 107 -1.64 6.76 -3.39
C SER A 107 -1.66 5.82 -4.60
N GLN A 108 -1.72 6.38 -5.81
CA GLN A 108 -1.69 5.65 -7.08
C GLN A 108 -0.50 4.70 -7.17
N LYS A 109 0.68 5.21 -6.87
CA LYS A 109 1.94 4.47 -6.94
C LYS A 109 2.01 3.39 -5.88
N ILE A 110 1.59 3.70 -4.66
CA ILE A 110 1.59 2.77 -3.53
C ILE A 110 0.66 1.59 -3.81
N ALA A 111 -0.56 1.85 -4.27
CA ALA A 111 -1.52 0.83 -4.61
C ALA A 111 -1.04 -0.02 -5.79
N ARG A 112 -0.50 0.58 -6.86
CA ARG A 112 0.10 -0.16 -7.98
C ARG A 112 1.28 -1.04 -7.56
N GLN A 113 2.17 -0.55 -6.70
CA GLN A 113 3.28 -1.35 -6.16
C GLN A 113 2.78 -2.56 -5.36
N HIS A 114 1.72 -2.39 -4.56
CA HIS A 114 1.09 -3.49 -3.83
C HIS A 114 0.46 -4.50 -4.79
N ASN A 115 -0.32 -4.02 -5.76
CA ASN A 115 -0.96 -4.83 -6.78
C ASN A 115 0.04 -5.61 -7.65
N TYR A 116 1.17 -4.99 -8.00
CA TYR A 116 2.25 -5.64 -8.72
C TYR A 116 2.84 -6.82 -7.92
N LYS A 117 3.14 -6.61 -6.62
CA LYS A 117 3.64 -7.69 -5.75
C LYS A 117 2.63 -8.82 -5.62
N LEU A 118 1.38 -8.49 -5.35
CA LEU A 118 0.27 -9.45 -5.30
C LEU A 118 0.16 -10.24 -6.61
N SER A 119 0.29 -9.56 -7.75
CA SER A 119 0.24 -10.21 -9.06
C SER A 119 1.43 -11.16 -9.27
N CYS A 120 2.63 -10.80 -8.84
CA CYS A 120 3.78 -11.72 -8.85
C CYS A 120 3.56 -12.95 -7.97
N GLU A 121 2.95 -12.78 -6.78
CA GLU A 121 2.61 -13.89 -5.90
C GLU A 121 1.59 -14.83 -6.55
N ILE A 122 0.51 -14.28 -7.13
CA ILE A 122 -0.50 -15.06 -7.86
C ILE A 122 0.13 -15.80 -9.05
N PHE A 123 0.97 -15.12 -9.84
CA PHE A 123 1.67 -15.73 -10.97
C PHE A 123 2.52 -16.92 -10.54
N ASN A 124 3.29 -16.78 -9.46
CA ASN A 124 4.13 -17.86 -8.93
C ASN A 124 3.30 -19.04 -8.40
N ASN A 125 2.14 -18.78 -7.81
CA ASN A 125 1.25 -19.84 -7.30
C ASN A 125 0.62 -20.63 -8.44
N VAL A 126 0.08 -19.93 -9.44
CA VAL A 126 -0.58 -20.58 -10.58
C VAL A 126 0.42 -21.35 -11.46
N ARG A 127 1.64 -20.83 -11.65
CA ARG A 127 2.69 -21.55 -12.40
C ARG A 127 3.13 -22.87 -11.75
N ARG A 128 2.97 -23.00 -10.42
CA ARG A 128 3.32 -24.23 -9.68
C ARG A 128 2.22 -25.29 -9.70
N THR A 129 1.04 -24.94 -10.22
CA THR A 129 -0.15 -25.79 -10.30
C THR A 129 -0.23 -26.43 -11.68
#